data_AF-K5X6U3-F1
#
_entry.id   AF-K5X6U3-F1
#
_cell.length_a   1.000
_cell.length_b   1.000
_cell.length_c   1.000
_cell.angle_alpha   90.00
_cell.angle_beta   90.00
_cell.angle_gamma   90.00
#
_symmetry.space_group_name_H-M   'P 1'
#
loop_
_entity.id
_entity.type
_entity.pdbx_description
1 polymer ?
#
loop_
_entity_poly.entity_id
_entity_poly.type
_entity_poly.pdbx_seq_one_letter_code
_entity_poly.pdbx_strand_id
1 'polypeptide(L)' 'MSTQKALYLLEPKGQYAVQERDIQEPGPGEVLVEIHATALNPSTGRFRYSTCSSRTTLPFSVQTPQASLRRSVRE' A
#
# COMPACT_ATOMS: atom_id res chain seq x y z
N MET A 1 -15.40 15.79 -24.74
CA MET A 1 -14.87 14.81 -23.78
C MET A 1 -16.05 14.18 -23.08
N SER A 2 -16.16 12.85 -23.10
CA SER A 2 -17.22 12.12 -22.38
C SER A 2 -16.80 11.92 -20.92
N THR A 3 -17.73 12.15 -20.00
CA THR A 3 -17.51 11.94 -18.56
C THR A 3 -18.04 10.58 -18.11
N GLN A 4 -17.42 10.00 -17.09
CA GLN A 4 -17.85 8.77 -16.41
C GLN A 4 -18.06 9.03 -14.91
N LYS A 5 -18.96 8.29 -14.29
CA LYS A 5 -19.10 8.26 -12.83
C LYS A 5 -18.13 7.25 -12.25
N ALA A 6 -17.42 7.64 -11.21
CA ALA A 6 -16.50 6.77 -10.48
C ALA A 6 -16.71 6.91 -8.97
N LEU A 7 -16.38 5.83 -8.26
CA LEU A 7 -16.48 5.76 -6.81
C LEU A 7 -15.12 6.14 -6.20
N TYR A 8 -15.08 7.25 -5.48
CA TYR A 8 -13.89 7.81 -4.85
C TYR A 8 -13.87 7.56 -3.35
N LEU A 9 -12.64 7.50 -2.82
CA LEU A 9 -12.38 7.57 -1.39
C LEU A 9 -11.60 8.86 -1.12
N LEU A 10 -12.26 9.86 -0.56
CA LEU A 10 -11.68 11.22 -0.40
C LEU A 10 -10.71 11.29 0.79
N GLU A 11 -10.99 10.50 1.83
CA GLU A 11 -10.20 10.45 3.05
C GLU A 11 -9.82 9.02 3.37
N PRO A 12 -8.63 8.76 3.96
CA PRO A 12 -8.29 7.44 4.47
C PRO A 12 -9.38 6.97 5.43
N LYS A 13 -9.92 5.77 5.18
CA LYS A 13 -11.00 5.16 5.98
C LYS A 13 -12.35 5.91 5.91
N GLY A 14 -12.51 6.88 5.02
CA GLY A 14 -13.73 7.66 4.86
C GLY A 14 -14.88 6.92 4.17
N GLN A 15 -15.94 7.68 3.89
CA GLN A 15 -17.05 7.21 3.09
C GLN A 15 -16.73 7.29 1.60
N TYR A 16 -17.33 6.37 0.84
CA TYR A 16 -17.25 6.43 -0.61
C TYR A 16 -18.13 7.56 -1.14
N ALA A 17 -17.62 8.32 -2.09
CA ALA A 17 -18.34 9.39 -2.78
C ALA A 17 -18.36 9.11 -4.28
N VAL A 18 -19.51 9.29 -4.92
CA VAL A 18 -19.61 9.20 -6.39
C VAL A 18 -19.22 10.55 -6.96
N GLN A 19 -18.26 10.57 -7.88
CA GLN A 19 -17.85 11.78 -8.60
C GLN A 19 -17.76 11.51 -10.10
N GLU A 20 -17.77 12.57 -10.89
CA GLU A 20 -17.59 12.51 -12.34
C GLU A 20 -16.13 12.75 -12.70
N ARG A 21 -15.65 12.01 -13.71
CA ARG A 21 -14.29 12.09 -14.22
C ARG A 21 -14.30 11.97 -15.74
N ASP A 22 -13.41 12.68 -16.42
CA ASP A 22 -13.21 12.50 -17.86
C ASP A 22 -12.61 11.13 -18.18
N ILE A 23 -13.15 10.50 -19.24
CA ILE A 23 -12.63 9.26 -19.81
C ILE A 23 -11.36 9.60 -20.59
N GLN A 24 -10.26 8.94 -20.23
CA GLN A 24 -8.98 9.10 -20.93
C GLN A 24 -8.94 8.22 -22.18
N GLU A 25 -8.29 8.70 -23.24
CA GLU A 25 -8.08 7.90 -24.45
C GLU A 25 -7.03 6.80 -24.19
N PRO A 26 -7.30 5.55 -24.57
CA PRO A 26 -6.35 4.45 -24.36
C PRO A 26 -5.11 4.61 -25.25
N GLY A 27 -3.93 4.32 -24.69
CA GLY A 27 -2.68 4.29 -25.44
C GLY A 27 -2.52 3.03 -26.32
N PRO A 28 -1.41 2.91 -27.06
CA PRO A 28 -1.12 1.72 -27.87
C PRO A 28 -1.05 0.46 -27.00
N GLY A 29 -1.97 -0.48 -27.23
CA GLY A 29 -2.06 -1.75 -26.48
C GLY A 29 -3.00 -1.73 -25.27
N GLU A 30 -3.62 -0.59 -24.97
CA GLU A 30 -4.67 -0.47 -23.95
C GLU A 30 -6.06 -0.55 -24.60
N VAL A 31 -7.07 -0.91 -23.82
CA VAL A 31 -8.47 -0.98 -24.27
C VAL A 31 -9.37 -0.22 -23.32
N LEU A 32 -10.34 0.49 -23.90
CA LEU A 32 -11.42 1.12 -23.14
C LEU A 32 -12.55 0.11 -22.95
N VAL A 33 -12.93 -0.14 -21.70
CA VAL A 33 -13.96 -1.14 -21.34
C VAL A 33 -15.12 -0.45 -20.64
N GLU A 34 -16.34 -0.72 -21.11
CA GLU A 34 -17.56 -0.31 -20.43
C GLU A 34 -17.87 -1.27 -19.28
N ILE A 35 -18.06 -0.71 -18.09
CA ILE A 35 -18.29 -1.49 -16.87
C ILE A 35 -19.78 -1.52 -16.55
N HIS A 36 -20.42 -2.68 -16.73
CA HIS A 36 -21.82 -2.87 -16.33
C HIS A 36 -22.00 -3.16 -14.83
N ALA A 37 -21.10 -3.96 -14.25
CA ALA A 37 -21.11 -4.28 -12.83
C ALA A 37 -19.71 -4.62 -12.34
N THR A 38 -19.38 -4.20 -11.12
CA THR A 38 -18.12 -4.56 -10.43
C THR A 38 -18.41 -4.93 -8.98
N ALA A 39 -17.68 -5.92 -8.47
CA ALA A 39 -17.73 -6.30 -7.07
C ALA A 39 -16.58 -5.64 -6.29
N LEU A 40 -16.82 -5.29 -5.02
CA LEU A 40 -15.77 -4.84 -4.12
C LEU A 40 -14.99 -6.04 -3.61
N ASN A 41 -13.67 -6.03 -3.80
CA ASN A 41 -12.78 -7.03 -3.23
C ASN A 41 -12.59 -6.77 -1.71
N PRO A 42 -12.59 -7.78 -0.83
CA PRO A 42 -12.23 -7.61 0.59
C PRO A 42 -10.85 -6.95 0.80
N SER A 43 -9.90 -7.12 -0.12
CA SER A 43 -8.60 -6.42 -0.06
C SER A 43 -8.72 -4.91 -0.25
N THR A 44 -9.78 -4.41 -0.91
CA THR A 44 -10.08 -2.96 -1.01
C THR A 44 -10.29 -2.35 0.38
N GLY A 45 -10.74 -3.15 1.36
CA GLY A 45 -10.78 -2.77 2.76
C GLY A 45 -9.41 -2.47 3.37
N ARG A 46 -8.30 -3.02 2.84
CA ARG A 46 -6.94 -2.72 3.37
C ARG A 46 -6.52 -1.28 3.14
N PHE A 47 -7.00 -0.62 2.08
CA PHE A 47 -6.82 0.84 1.92
C PHE A 47 -7.56 1.63 3.02
N ARG A 48 -8.64 1.08 3.61
CA ARG A 48 -9.24 1.61 4.84
C ARG A 48 -8.46 1.30 6.11
N TYR A 49 -7.40 0.50 6.10
CA TYR A 49 -6.64 0.16 7.31
C TYR A 49 -5.15 0.44 7.24
N SER A 50 -4.70 1.28 6.30
CA SER A 50 -3.30 1.74 6.29
C SER A 50 -3.06 2.73 7.44
N THR A 51 -2.81 2.20 8.64
CA THR A 51 -2.02 2.91 9.65
C THR A 51 -0.64 3.12 9.07
N CYS A 52 -0.33 4.38 8.75
CA CYS A 52 1.03 4.82 8.51
C CYS A 52 1.83 4.49 9.79
N SER A 53 2.54 3.36 9.79
CA SER A 53 3.55 3.11 10.81
C SER A 53 4.73 3.99 10.45
N SER A 54 4.79 5.16 11.08
CA SER A 54 5.99 5.98 11.08
C SER A 54 7.11 5.11 11.61
N ARG A 55 7.99 4.73 10.69
CA ARG A 55 9.23 4.01 10.95
C ARG A 55 10.04 4.85 11.93
N THR A 56 10.00 4.50 13.21
CA THR A 56 10.94 4.96 14.21
C THR A 56 12.34 4.65 13.68
N THR A 57 13.12 5.67 13.41
CA THR A 57 14.54 5.58 13.16
C THR A 57 15.19 5.04 14.43
N LEU A 58 15.37 3.73 14.50
CA LEU A 58 16.29 3.13 15.46
C LEU A 58 17.71 3.49 14.99
N PRO A 59 18.54 4.15 15.80
CA PRO A 59 19.95 4.28 15.46
C PRO A 59 20.55 2.88 15.47
N PHE A 60 21.03 2.49 14.30
CA PHE A 60 21.89 1.34 14.08
C PHE A 60 23.10 1.47 15.03
N SER A 61 23.06 0.76 16.16
CA SER A 61 24.25 0.57 17.00
C SER A 61 24.75 -0.85 16.76
N VAL A 62 25.94 -0.89 16.18
CA VAL A 62 26.64 -2.06 15.68
C VAL A 62 26.85 -3.08 16.81
N GLN A 63 26.38 -4.30 16.60
CA GLN A 63 26.81 -5.47 17.37
C GLN A 63 28.30 -5.71 17.12
N THR A 64 29.14 -5.48 18.13
CA THR A 64 30.47 -6.06 18.17
C THR A 64 30.38 -7.49 18.71
N PRO A 65 30.93 -8.50 18.01
CA PRO A 65 31.04 -9.85 18.56
C PRO A 65 32.22 -9.88 19.54
N GLN A 66 31.98 -10.06 20.84
CA GLN A 66 33.05 -10.52 21.72
C GLN A 66 33.28 -12.00 21.46
N ALA A 67 34.33 -12.23 20.67
CA ALA A 67 34.93 -13.53 20.44
C ALA A 67 35.34 -14.15 21.78
N SER A 68 34.78 -15.32 22.06
CA SER A 68 35.20 -16.25 23.09
C SER A 68 36.67 -16.65 22.88
N LEU A 69 37.57 -16.18 23.73
CA LEU A 69 38.94 -16.68 23.81
C LEU A 69 39.07 -17.61 25.03
N ARG A 70 39.37 -18.86 24.71
CA ARG A 70 39.57 -20.00 25.60
C ARG A 70 40.56 -19.72 26.73
N ARG A 71 40.37 -20.39 27.88
CA ARG A 71 41.43 -21.19 28.50
C ARG A 71 40.84 -22.35 29.30
N SER A 72 41.04 -23.54 28.73
CA SER A 72 41.11 -24.82 29.42
C SER A 72 42.34 -24.80 30.31
N VAL A 73 42.17 -24.99 31.62
CA VAL A 73 43.20 -25.59 32.47
C VAL A 73 42.50 -26.63 33.33
N ARG A 74 42.95 -27.87 33.13
CA ARG A 74 42.69 -29.03 33.98
C ARG A 74 43.49 -28.85 35.28
N GLU A 75 42.89 -29.22 36.41
CA GLU A 75 43.42 -30.17 37.40
C GLU A 75 42.30 -30.57 38.36
#